data_AF-A0A2U1PQ07-F1
#
_entry.id   AF-A0A2U1PQ07-F1
#
_cell.length_a   1.000
_cell.length_b   1.000
_cell.length_c   1.000
_cell.angle_alpha   90.00
_cell.angle_beta   90.00
_cell.angle_gamma   90.00
#
_symmetry.space_group_name_H-M   'P 1'
#
loop_
_entity.id
_entity.type
_entity.pdbx_description
1 polymer ?
#
loop_
_entity_poly.entity_id
_entity_poly.type
_entity_poly.pdbx_seq_one_letter_code
_entity_poly.pdbx_strand_id
1 'polypeptide(L)'
;MARFMAALALAYMFDGRMDEFALIGSSSEETSKRINLEGARRTALKHIEAFVRTFSDPQAFSAAALSSAPAALAQVSESACIHEAGHLRCSGAEIGRFVVMLRNPSSVLKACAAFALLQFTFPGGRHAVHHAGLLQNAGAARVLRAAAAAACAPLEAKIFARVVLRNLEHHQVGSQV
;
A
#
# COMPACT_ATOMS: atom_id res chain seq x y z
N MET A 1 5.10 12.55 -8.64
CA MET A 1 3.71 12.62 -8.13
C MET A 1 2.64 11.97 -9.03
N ALA A 2 2.45 12.36 -10.30
CA ALA A 2 1.31 11.88 -11.11
C ALA A 2 1.18 10.34 -11.21
N ARG A 3 2.30 9.63 -11.38
CA ARG A 3 2.34 8.15 -11.44
C ARG A 3 1.84 7.49 -10.15
N PHE A 4 2.13 8.09 -9.00
CA PHE A 4 1.65 7.60 -7.71
C PHE A 4 0.13 7.70 -7.61
N MET A 5 -0.43 8.87 -7.94
CA MET A 5 -1.88 9.07 -7.93
C MET A 5 -2.60 8.15 -8.92
N ALA A 6 -2.03 7.94 -10.11
CA ALA A 6 -2.58 7.00 -11.09
C ALA A 6 -2.58 5.55 -10.55
N ALA A 7 -1.51 5.11 -9.90
CA ALA A 7 -1.44 3.79 -9.29
C ALA A 7 -2.49 3.62 -8.16
N LEU A 8 -2.66 4.63 -7.30
CA LEU A 8 -3.69 4.62 -6.25
C LEU A 8 -5.11 4.56 -6.85
N ALA A 9 -5.38 5.34 -7.89
CA ALA A 9 -6.66 5.34 -8.57
C ALA A 9 -6.96 3.97 -9.20
N LEU A 10 -6.01 3.35 -9.89
CA LEU A 10 -6.17 2.00 -10.44
C LEU A 10 -6.38 0.95 -9.34
N ALA A 11 -5.60 1.02 -8.26
CA ALA A 11 -5.79 0.13 -7.11
C ALA A 11 -7.20 0.27 -6.53
N TYR A 12 -7.70 1.50 -6.44
CA TYR A 12 -9.05 1.80 -6.00
C TYR A 12 -10.12 1.34 -6.99
N MET A 13 -9.86 1.29 -8.28
CA MET A 13 -10.85 0.74 -9.22
C MET A 13 -10.91 -0.79 -9.07
N PHE A 14 -9.76 -1.46 -8.92
CA PHE A 14 -9.68 -2.91 -9.02
C PHE A 14 -9.53 -3.66 -7.69
N ASP A 15 -9.85 -3.03 -6.55
CA ASP A 15 -9.78 -3.66 -5.21
C ASP A 15 -10.93 -4.61 -4.86
N GLY A 16 -11.83 -4.87 -5.81
CA GLY A 16 -12.95 -5.82 -5.68
C GLY A 16 -14.32 -5.16 -5.89
N ARG A 17 -14.42 -3.84 -5.76
CA ARG A 17 -15.72 -3.15 -5.93
C ARG A 17 -16.22 -3.16 -7.38
N MET A 18 -15.32 -3.12 -8.35
CA MET A 18 -15.69 -3.27 -9.76
C MET A 18 -16.21 -4.68 -10.10
N ASP A 19 -15.78 -5.70 -9.36
CA ASP A 19 -16.27 -7.07 -9.54
C ASP A 19 -17.73 -7.19 -9.05
N GLU A 20 -18.14 -6.40 -8.06
CA GLU A 20 -19.53 -6.32 -7.57
C GLU A 20 -20.47 -5.65 -8.59
N PHE A 21 -20.03 -4.54 -9.21
CA PHE A 21 -20.83 -3.85 -10.24
C PHE A 21 -21.02 -4.69 -11.51
N ALA A 22 -20.04 -5.54 -11.85
CA ALA A 22 -20.12 -6.44 -13.00
C ALA A 22 -21.03 -7.65 -12.78
N LEU A 23 -21.48 -7.92 -11.55
CA LEU A 23 -22.32 -9.07 -11.22
C LEU A 23 -23.84 -8.76 -11.23
N ILE A 24 -24.23 -7.48 -11.19
CA ILE A 24 -25.62 -7.03 -10.99
C ILE A 24 -26.41 -6.96 -12.32
N GLY A 25 -25.78 -7.10 -13.50
CA GLY A 25 -26.37 -6.75 -14.79
C GLY A 25 -26.82 -7.90 -15.70
N SER A 26 -27.47 -8.97 -15.21
CA SER A 26 -27.69 -10.20 -15.99
C SER A 26 -28.30 -9.99 -17.40
N SER A 27 -27.49 -10.08 -18.45
CA SER A 27 -27.91 -10.06 -19.86
C SER A 27 -26.74 -10.47 -20.78
N SER A 28 -27.03 -11.05 -21.95
CA SER A 28 -26.06 -11.61 -22.93
C SER A 28 -24.92 -10.64 -23.36
N GLU A 29 -25.10 -9.32 -23.22
CA GLU A 29 -24.04 -8.32 -23.40
C GLU A 29 -22.92 -8.36 -22.33
N GLU A 30 -23.13 -9.04 -21.21
CA GLU A 30 -22.17 -9.08 -20.10
C GLU A 30 -20.92 -9.91 -20.38
N THR A 31 -21.00 -10.94 -21.24
CA THR A 31 -19.83 -11.81 -21.46
C THR A 31 -18.69 -11.05 -22.13
N SER A 32 -18.99 -10.20 -23.12
CA SER A 32 -17.99 -9.35 -23.79
C SER A 32 -17.49 -8.22 -22.88
N LYS A 33 -18.38 -7.60 -22.11
CA LYS A 33 -18.03 -6.54 -21.12
C LYS A 33 -17.16 -7.09 -19.99
N ARG A 34 -17.44 -8.30 -19.49
CA ARG A 34 -16.68 -8.98 -18.44
C ARG A 34 -15.29 -9.42 -18.90
N ILE A 35 -15.17 -9.95 -20.13
CA ILE A 35 -13.87 -10.28 -20.74
C ILE A 35 -13.02 -9.02 -20.90
N ASN A 36 -13.63 -7.89 -21.33
CA ASN A 36 -12.94 -6.62 -21.45
C ASN A 36 -12.49 -6.08 -20.07
N LEU A 37 -13.35 -6.16 -19.06
CA LEU A 37 -13.04 -5.73 -17.69
C LEU A 37 -11.89 -6.55 -17.08
N GLU A 38 -11.89 -7.87 -17.24
CA GLU A 38 -10.80 -8.74 -16.78
C GLU A 38 -9.47 -8.42 -17.50
N GLY A 39 -9.53 -8.10 -18.80
CA GLY A 39 -8.37 -7.60 -19.56
C GLY A 39 -7.84 -6.27 -19.02
N ALA A 40 -8.74 -5.33 -18.74
CA ALA A 40 -8.41 -4.03 -18.15
C ALA A 40 -7.82 -4.19 -16.74
N ARG A 41 -8.41 -5.04 -15.90
CA ARG A 41 -7.92 -5.38 -14.56
C ARG A 41 -6.51 -5.92 -14.61
N ARG A 42 -6.24 -6.91 -15.47
CA ARG A 42 -4.91 -7.49 -15.62
C ARG A 42 -3.88 -6.44 -16.03
N THR A 43 -4.25 -5.55 -16.94
CA THR A 43 -3.39 -4.46 -17.43
C THR A 43 -3.12 -3.44 -16.32
N ALA A 44 -4.14 -3.05 -15.56
CA ALA A 44 -4.02 -2.16 -14.42
C ALA A 44 -3.10 -2.74 -13.34
N LEU A 45 -3.28 -4.00 -12.97
CA LEU A 45 -2.42 -4.67 -11.99
C LEU A 45 -0.96 -4.73 -12.45
N LYS A 46 -0.69 -5.00 -13.74
CA LYS A 46 0.68 -4.94 -14.29
C LYS A 46 1.29 -3.54 -14.16
N HIS A 47 0.53 -2.48 -14.42
CA HIS A 47 1.02 -1.11 -14.27
C HIS A 47 1.30 -0.74 -12.81
N ILE A 48 0.43 -1.16 -11.89
CA ILE A 48 0.63 -0.96 -10.44
C ILE A 48 1.90 -1.71 -10.00
N GLU A 49 2.06 -2.97 -10.38
CA GLU A 49 3.22 -3.79 -10.03
C GLU A 49 4.52 -3.15 -10.54
N ALA A 50 4.54 -2.78 -11.83
CA ALA A 50 5.70 -2.11 -12.42
C ALA A 50 6.03 -0.79 -11.71
N PHE A 51 5.02 -0.02 -11.31
CA PHE A 51 5.21 1.21 -10.55
C PHE A 51 5.78 0.94 -9.16
N VAL A 52 5.25 0.00 -8.39
CA VAL A 52 5.77 -0.30 -7.04
C VAL A 52 7.22 -0.80 -7.12
N ARG A 53 7.55 -1.61 -8.14
CA ARG A 53 8.91 -2.10 -8.33
C ARG A 53 9.95 -1.02 -8.62
N THR A 54 9.56 0.16 -9.13
CA THR A 54 10.54 1.26 -9.30
C THR A 54 11.10 1.78 -7.98
N PHE A 55 10.47 1.45 -6.85
CA PHE A 55 10.88 1.84 -5.50
C PHE A 55 11.44 0.66 -4.70
N SER A 56 11.69 -0.48 -5.35
CA SER A 56 12.18 -1.69 -4.70
C SER A 56 13.67 -1.88 -4.97
N ASP A 57 14.50 -1.06 -4.32
CA ASP A 57 15.96 -1.16 -4.45
C ASP A 57 16.43 -2.56 -4.03
N PRO A 58 17.05 -3.35 -4.92
CA PRO A 58 17.38 -4.74 -4.63
C PRO A 58 18.32 -4.91 -3.43
N GLN A 59 19.26 -3.99 -3.23
CA GLN A 59 20.24 -4.09 -2.14
C GLN A 59 19.60 -3.77 -0.79
N ALA A 60 18.87 -2.66 -0.70
CA ALA A 60 18.16 -2.27 0.51
C ALA A 60 17.11 -3.34 0.90
N PHE A 61 16.40 -3.89 -0.07
CA PHE A 61 15.38 -4.92 0.18
C PHE A 61 16.00 -6.23 0.61
N SER A 62 17.13 -6.63 0.02
CA SER A 62 17.87 -7.83 0.44
C SER A 62 18.37 -7.68 1.89
N ALA A 63 18.99 -6.56 2.23
CA ALA A 63 19.45 -6.28 3.59
C ALA A 63 18.29 -6.28 4.60
N ALA A 64 17.18 -5.65 4.24
CA ALA A 64 15.98 -5.63 5.05
C ALA A 64 15.30 -7.02 5.11
N ALA A 65 15.40 -7.87 4.10
CA ALA A 65 14.85 -9.23 4.15
C ALA A 65 15.57 -10.09 5.18
N LEU A 66 16.89 -9.93 5.29
CA LEU A 66 17.77 -10.69 6.19
C LEU A 66 17.80 -10.13 7.63
N SER A 67 17.40 -8.87 7.81
CA SER A 67 17.50 -8.17 9.09
C SER A 67 16.24 -7.37 9.41
N SER A 68 15.82 -7.42 10.68
CA SER A 68 14.79 -6.51 11.21
C SER A 68 15.39 -5.27 11.88
N ALA A 69 16.69 -5.01 11.67
CA ALA A 69 17.36 -3.87 12.27
C ALA A 69 16.77 -2.53 11.77
N PRO A 70 16.65 -1.51 12.64
CA PRO A 70 16.11 -0.20 12.26
C PRO A 70 16.83 0.44 11.06
N ALA A 71 18.15 0.29 10.97
CA ALA A 71 18.95 0.87 9.88
C ALA A 71 18.57 0.31 8.49
N ALA A 72 18.31 -0.99 8.39
CA ALA A 72 17.93 -1.61 7.11
C ALA A 72 16.54 -1.13 6.64
N LEU A 73 15.60 -0.96 7.57
CA LEU A 73 14.27 -0.41 7.25
C LEU A 73 14.33 1.08 6.90
N ALA A 74 15.21 1.85 7.55
CA ALA A 74 15.42 3.26 7.23
C ALA A 74 15.93 3.44 5.79
N GLN A 75 16.91 2.64 5.36
CA GLN A 75 17.42 2.67 3.98
C GLN A 75 16.30 2.38 2.95
N VAL A 76 15.46 1.38 3.20
CA VAL A 76 14.30 1.11 2.35
C VAL A 76 13.36 2.32 2.32
N SER A 77 13.03 2.86 3.49
CA SER A 77 12.13 4.02 3.61
C SER A 77 12.65 5.21 2.80
N GLU A 78 13.93 5.54 2.92
CA GLU A 78 14.59 6.64 2.20
C GLU A 78 14.56 6.42 0.69
N SER A 79 14.94 5.23 0.22
CA SER A 79 14.95 4.89 -1.21
C SER A 79 13.54 4.86 -1.84
N ALA A 80 12.53 4.52 -1.05
CA ALA A 80 11.16 4.33 -1.53
C ALA A 80 10.31 5.61 -1.41
N CYS A 81 10.78 6.64 -0.70
CA CYS A 81 10.00 7.82 -0.39
C CYS A 81 9.76 8.73 -1.60
N ILE A 82 8.51 9.16 -1.75
CA ILE A 82 8.06 10.21 -2.66
C ILE A 82 7.78 11.43 -1.80
N HIS A 83 8.70 12.40 -1.81
CA HIS A 83 8.65 13.57 -0.93
C HIS A 83 7.31 14.33 -1.02
N GLU A 84 6.76 14.48 -2.23
CA GLU A 84 5.51 15.20 -2.43
C GLU A 84 4.28 14.45 -1.89
N ALA A 85 4.37 13.13 -1.68
CA ALA A 85 3.29 12.37 -1.08
C ALA A 85 3.04 12.77 0.39
N GLY A 86 4.05 13.31 1.07
CA GLY A 86 3.92 13.86 2.42
C GLY A 86 2.99 15.07 2.52
N HIS A 87 2.69 15.74 1.40
CA HIS A 87 1.73 16.86 1.34
C HIS A 87 0.29 16.42 1.15
N LEU A 88 0.03 15.17 0.80
CA LEU A 88 -1.32 14.65 0.71
C LEU A 88 -1.89 14.49 2.12
N ARG A 89 -3.15 14.91 2.30
CA ARG A 89 -3.89 14.67 3.53
C ARG A 89 -5.02 13.70 3.24
N CYS A 90 -4.98 12.53 3.86
CA CYS A 90 -6.03 11.53 3.75
C CYS A 90 -7.05 11.68 4.88
N SER A 91 -8.30 11.35 4.55
CA SER A 91 -9.39 11.08 5.48
C SER A 91 -9.25 9.68 6.11
N GLY A 92 -10.00 9.45 7.19
CA GLY A 92 -10.07 8.12 7.81
C GLY A 92 -10.61 7.04 6.88
N ALA A 93 -11.54 7.37 5.98
CA ALA A 93 -12.09 6.44 5.01
C ALA A 93 -11.04 5.98 3.98
N GLU A 94 -10.20 6.91 3.50
CA GLU A 94 -9.10 6.59 2.58
C GLU A 94 -8.05 5.70 3.25
N ILE A 95 -7.62 6.05 4.48
CA ILE A 95 -6.68 5.21 5.24
C ILE A 95 -7.28 3.82 5.52
N GLY A 96 -8.53 3.76 5.97
CA GLY A 96 -9.21 2.51 6.25
C GLY A 96 -9.31 1.60 5.03
N ARG A 97 -9.47 2.17 3.83
CA ARG A 97 -9.48 1.41 2.58
C ARG A 97 -8.14 0.72 2.30
N PHE A 98 -7.01 1.41 2.49
CA PHE A 98 -5.70 0.77 2.36
C PHE A 98 -5.49 -0.33 3.40
N VAL A 99 -5.97 -0.13 4.63
CA VAL A 99 -5.92 -1.17 5.68
C VAL A 99 -6.70 -2.42 5.27
N VAL A 100 -7.90 -2.26 4.67
CA VAL A 100 -8.66 -3.39 4.11
C VAL A 100 -7.90 -4.03 2.94
N MET A 101 -7.32 -3.21 2.06
CA MET A 101 -6.59 -3.68 0.87
C MET A 101 -5.35 -4.52 1.21
N LEU A 102 -4.73 -4.34 2.38
CA LEU A 102 -3.66 -5.23 2.87
C LEU A 102 -4.11 -6.71 3.02
N ARG A 103 -5.41 -6.96 3.10
CA ARG A 103 -6.00 -8.31 3.17
C ARG A 103 -6.50 -8.83 1.81
N ASN A 104 -6.41 -8.03 0.76
CA ASN A 104 -6.93 -8.38 -0.57
C ASN A 104 -6.24 -9.63 -1.14
N PRO A 105 -6.91 -10.56 -1.84
CA PRO A 105 -6.26 -11.73 -2.44
C PRO A 105 -5.15 -11.38 -3.44
N SER A 106 -5.23 -10.24 -4.12
CA SER A 106 -4.21 -9.75 -5.05
C SER A 106 -2.95 -9.28 -4.32
N SER A 107 -1.84 -9.96 -4.59
CA SER A 107 -0.52 -9.62 -4.06
C SER A 107 -0.05 -8.22 -4.47
N VAL A 108 -0.37 -7.80 -5.70
CA VAL A 108 -0.08 -6.47 -6.24
C VAL A 108 -0.80 -5.37 -5.45
N LEU A 109 -2.07 -5.59 -5.12
CA LEU A 109 -2.85 -4.62 -4.33
C LEU A 109 -2.35 -4.54 -2.89
N LYS A 110 -1.96 -5.66 -2.28
CA LYS A 110 -1.30 -5.63 -0.96
C LYS A 110 -0.02 -4.81 -0.98
N ALA A 111 0.84 -5.02 -1.98
CA ALA A 111 2.10 -4.29 -2.12
C ALA A 111 1.85 -2.79 -2.34
N CYS A 112 0.89 -2.43 -3.21
CA CYS A 112 0.50 -1.05 -3.44
C CYS A 112 -0.05 -0.37 -2.19
N ALA A 113 -0.91 -1.07 -1.43
CA ALA A 113 -1.45 -0.55 -0.18
C ALA A 113 -0.35 -0.31 0.87
N ALA A 114 0.54 -1.28 1.07
CA ALA A 114 1.66 -1.14 1.98
C ALA A 114 2.60 0.01 1.56
N PHE A 115 2.88 0.13 0.26
CA PHE A 115 3.66 1.22 -0.31
C PHE A 115 3.01 2.59 -0.08
N ALA A 116 1.70 2.72 -0.33
CA ALA A 116 0.96 3.97 -0.11
C ALA A 116 1.01 4.38 1.38
N LEU A 117 0.77 3.42 2.28
CA LEU A 117 0.85 3.68 3.72
C LEU A 117 2.27 4.07 4.18
N LEU A 118 3.32 3.53 3.54
CA LEU A 118 4.69 3.99 3.77
C LEU A 118 4.82 5.47 3.42
N GLN A 119 4.37 5.87 2.23
CA GLN A 119 4.42 7.28 1.81
C GLN A 119 3.69 8.21 2.79
N PHE A 120 2.51 7.80 3.25
CA PHE A 120 1.68 8.60 4.14
C PHE A 120 2.23 8.71 5.57
N THR A 121 3.04 7.74 6.00
CA THR A 121 3.60 7.69 7.36
C THR A 121 5.07 8.01 7.42
N PHE A 122 5.71 8.31 6.29
CA PHE A 122 7.14 8.61 6.22
C PHE A 122 7.50 9.74 7.20
N PRO A 123 8.50 9.54 8.09
CA PRO A 123 8.95 10.58 9.02
C PRO A 123 9.37 11.86 8.29
N GLY A 124 8.91 13.02 8.78
CA GLY A 124 9.13 14.31 8.12
C GLY A 124 8.05 14.71 7.10
N GLY A 125 7.11 13.81 6.77
CA GLY A 125 5.93 14.18 5.97
C GLY A 125 5.00 15.13 6.72
N ARG A 126 4.45 16.14 6.03
CA ARG A 126 3.60 17.20 6.61
C ARG A 126 2.40 16.65 7.40
N HIS A 127 1.80 15.57 6.92
CA HIS A 127 0.63 14.94 7.54
C HIS A 127 0.93 13.56 8.15
N ALA A 128 2.20 13.21 8.35
CA ALA A 128 2.59 11.87 8.79
C ALA A 128 2.01 11.47 10.15
N VAL A 129 2.03 12.39 11.13
CA VAL A 129 1.44 12.17 12.47
C VAL A 129 -0.08 11.97 12.38
N HIS A 130 -0.76 12.77 11.56
CA HIS A 130 -2.22 12.63 11.33
C HIS A 130 -2.56 11.26 10.74
N HIS A 131 -1.83 10.81 9.71
CA HIS A 131 -2.04 9.48 9.12
C HIS A 131 -1.69 8.34 10.09
N ALA A 132 -0.64 8.50 10.89
CA ALA A 132 -0.30 7.54 11.93
C ALA A 132 -1.44 7.38 12.95
N GLY A 133 -2.04 8.49 13.39
CA GLY A 133 -3.23 8.47 14.26
C GLY A 133 -4.43 7.78 13.61
N LEU A 134 -4.72 8.07 12.34
CA LEU A 134 -5.78 7.39 11.60
C LEU A 134 -5.55 5.87 11.49
N LEU A 135 -4.31 5.44 11.24
CA LEU A 135 -3.96 4.01 11.18
C LEU A 135 -4.10 3.32 12.54
N GLN A 136 -3.75 4.00 13.63
CA GLN A 136 -3.92 3.47 14.98
C GLN A 136 -5.41 3.30 15.30
N ASN A 137 -6.22 4.33 15.01
CA ASN A 137 -7.67 4.29 15.21
C ASN A 137 -8.34 3.18 14.37
N ALA A 138 -7.81 2.90 13.18
CA ALA A 138 -8.27 1.80 12.33
C ALA A 138 -7.79 0.40 12.78
N GLY A 139 -7.02 0.30 13.87
CA GLY A 139 -6.45 -0.96 14.34
C GLY A 139 -5.44 -1.58 13.36
N ALA A 140 -4.80 -0.75 12.52
CA ALA A 140 -3.98 -1.21 11.39
C ALA A 140 -2.75 -2.02 11.81
N ALA A 141 -2.23 -1.81 13.03
CA ALA A 141 -1.02 -2.50 13.52
C ALA A 141 -1.14 -4.03 13.45
N ARG A 142 -2.31 -4.61 13.76
CA ARG A 142 -2.52 -6.06 13.64
C ARG A 142 -2.45 -6.52 12.18
N VAL A 143 -3.04 -5.76 11.27
CA VAL A 143 -3.08 -6.08 9.84
C VAL A 143 -1.69 -5.98 9.22
N LEU A 144 -0.96 -4.92 9.56
CA LEU A 144 0.41 -4.71 9.09
C LEU A 144 1.36 -5.80 9.60
N ARG A 145 1.23 -6.25 10.85
CA ARG A 145 2.01 -7.39 11.37
C ARG A 145 1.70 -8.67 10.60
N ALA A 146 0.43 -8.96 10.34
CA ALA A 146 0.05 -10.12 9.53
C ALA A 146 0.60 -10.02 8.09
N ALA A 147 0.53 -8.84 7.46
CA ALA A 147 1.08 -8.60 6.14
C ALA A 147 2.61 -8.77 6.10
N ALA A 148 3.32 -8.26 7.10
CA ALA A 148 4.77 -8.40 7.25
C ALA A 148 5.22 -9.86 7.42
N ALA A 149 4.43 -10.67 8.14
CA ALA A 149 4.73 -12.07 8.45
C ALA A 149 4.22 -13.07 7.40
N ALA A 150 3.44 -12.64 6.41
CA ALA A 150 2.83 -13.53 5.45
C ALA A 150 3.89 -14.25 4.59
N ALA A 151 3.99 -15.58 4.73
CA ALA A 151 4.99 -16.40 4.05
C ALA A 151 4.92 -16.30 2.52
N CYS A 152 3.70 -16.27 1.97
CA CYS A 152 3.45 -16.24 0.53
C CYS A 152 3.22 -14.83 -0.03
N ALA A 153 3.44 -13.77 0.76
CA ALA A 153 3.30 -12.40 0.26
C ALA A 153 4.57 -11.98 -0.52
N PRO A 154 4.44 -11.07 -1.51
CA PRO A 154 5.59 -10.46 -2.16
C PRO A 154 6.52 -9.81 -1.15
N LEU A 155 7.82 -9.84 -1.44
CA LEU A 155 8.83 -9.26 -0.57
C LEU A 155 8.55 -7.78 -0.29
N GLU A 156 8.09 -7.05 -1.32
CA GLU A 156 7.75 -5.64 -1.25
C GLU A 156 6.65 -5.37 -0.22
N ALA A 157 5.55 -6.13 -0.29
CA ALA A 157 4.44 -5.99 0.65
C ALA A 157 4.89 -6.22 2.10
N LYS A 158 5.75 -7.22 2.32
CA LYS A 158 6.26 -7.56 3.65
C LYS A 158 7.17 -6.46 4.19
N ILE A 159 8.14 -6.02 3.39
CA ILE A 159 9.12 -5.02 3.81
C ILE A 159 8.43 -3.68 4.06
N PHE A 160 7.57 -3.22 3.15
CA PHE A 160 6.83 -1.98 3.34
C PHE A 160 5.93 -2.03 4.57
N ALA A 161 5.25 -3.14 4.85
CA ALA A 161 4.45 -3.28 6.07
C ALA A 161 5.29 -3.13 7.34
N ARG A 162 6.53 -3.66 7.37
CA ARG A 162 7.46 -3.45 8.50
C ARG A 162 7.92 -1.99 8.62
N VAL A 163 8.19 -1.33 7.50
CA VAL A 163 8.52 0.11 7.51
C VAL A 163 7.36 0.92 8.08
N VAL A 164 6.13 0.65 7.66
CA VAL A 164 4.95 1.34 8.21
C VAL A 164 4.80 1.10 9.71
N LEU A 165 4.98 -0.14 10.19
CA LEU A 165 4.97 -0.42 11.63
C LEU A 165 6.02 0.41 12.38
N ARG A 166 7.23 0.51 11.83
CA ARG A 166 8.29 1.30 12.42
C ARG A 166 7.97 2.80 12.44
N ASN A 167 7.36 3.32 11.37
CA ASN A 167 6.90 4.69 11.31
C ASN A 167 5.84 4.97 12.38
N LEU A 168 4.89 4.05 12.59
CA LEU A 168 3.87 4.18 13.64
C LEU A 168 4.49 4.26 15.03
N GLU A 169 5.51 3.44 15.33
CA GLU A 169 6.25 3.50 16.59
C GLU A 169 6.98 4.85 16.75
N HIS A 170 7.62 5.34 15.68
CA HIS A 170 8.31 6.63 15.70
C HIS A 170 7.36 7.79 16.04
N HIS A 171 6.18 7.82 15.41
CA HIS A 171 5.19 8.88 15.66
C HIS A 171 4.49 8.75 17.01
N GLN A 172 4.46 7.56 17.63
CA GLN A 172 3.95 7.39 19.00
C GLN A 172 4.86 8.08 20.02
N VAL A 173 6.18 7.92 19.89
CA VAL A 173 7.15 8.54 20.78
C VAL A 173 7.13 10.08 20.64
N GLY A 174 6.96 10.58 19.41
CA GLY A 174 6.90 12.02 19.14
C GLY A 174 5.59 12.71 19.56
N SER A 175 4.52 11.96 19.85
CA SER A 175 3.23 12.52 20.29
C SER A 175 3.08 12.61 21.82
N GLN A 176 4.07 12.15 22.59
CA GLN A 176 4.07 12.15 24.07
C GLN A 176 4.90 13.29 24.68
N VAL A 177 5.34 14.26 23.88
CA VAL A 177 6.04 15.49 24.29
C VAL A 177 5.20 16.69 23.88
#